data_AF-A0AAN7Z3M7-F1
#
_entry.id   AF-A0AAN7Z3M7-F1
#
_cell.length_a   1.000
_cell.length_b   1.000
_cell.length_c   1.000
_cell.angle_alpha   90.00
_cell.angle_beta   90.00
_cell.angle_gamma   90.00
#
_symmetry.space_group_name_H-M   'P 1'
#
loop_
_entity.id
_entity.type
_entity.pdbx_description
1 polymer ?
#
loop_
_entity_poly.entity_id
_entity_poly.type
_entity_poly.pdbx_seq_one_letter_code
_entity_poly.pdbx_strand_id
1 'polypeptide(L)'
;MGTEDILPGPYFFSASGLYSAWRIFPDDKDAFILSTVPTQDDPHTYENLNAAAFGASSLCVAVPSRLKATKSEQKPLAGMRIAIKDLFHLKGVHTGCGNRMLHDACKVSSSAVESVLDLGGIIVGKTKTVEFGSSQEVIGDWCDYFYPFNSRGDGYIAGTGSSTGSASSLAAYPWLDITLGTDGELKLEAAVHLLKLIFMSLT
;
A
#
# COMPACT_ATOMS: atom_id res chain seq x y z
N MET A 1 4.80 -34.91 -2.95
CA MET A 1 4.89 -33.51 -3.44
C MET A 1 6.36 -33.23 -3.64
N GLY A 2 6.79 -33.10 -4.90
CA GLY A 2 8.18 -32.88 -5.26
C GLY A 2 8.67 -31.52 -4.77
N THR A 3 9.90 -31.47 -4.30
CA THR A 3 10.59 -30.29 -3.77
C THR A 3 11.00 -29.27 -4.86
N GLU A 4 10.54 -29.44 -6.11
CA GLU A 4 11.06 -28.68 -7.27
C GLU A 4 10.34 -27.35 -7.56
N ASP A 5 9.18 -27.07 -6.95
CA ASP A 5 8.37 -25.88 -7.28
C ASP A 5 8.33 -24.77 -6.21
N ILE A 6 9.14 -24.87 -5.14
CA ILE A 6 9.14 -23.85 -4.07
C ILE A 6 10.31 -22.88 -4.29
N LEU A 7 9.98 -21.62 -4.61
CA LEU A 7 10.98 -20.57 -4.76
C LEU A 7 11.78 -20.36 -3.45
N PRO A 8 13.09 -20.09 -3.51
CA PRO A 8 13.89 -19.81 -2.32
C PRO A 8 13.36 -18.61 -1.52
N GLY A 9 13.17 -18.77 -0.22
CA GLY A 9 12.78 -17.67 0.65
C GLY A 9 12.33 -18.12 2.04
N PRO A 10 11.91 -17.17 2.89
CA PRO A 10 11.42 -17.50 4.21
C PRO A 10 9.97 -17.98 4.13
N TYR A 11 9.68 -19.07 4.85
CA TYR A 11 8.37 -19.69 4.94
C TYR A 11 8.08 -20.13 6.37
N PHE A 12 6.79 -20.17 6.71
CA PHE A 12 6.29 -20.87 7.88
C PHE A 12 5.53 -22.11 7.44
N PHE A 13 5.70 -23.21 8.17
CA PHE A 13 4.95 -24.44 7.93
C PHE A 13 3.90 -24.61 9.03
N SER A 14 2.69 -24.96 8.62
CA SER A 14 1.52 -25.21 9.44
C SER A 14 0.86 -26.53 8.99
N ALA A 15 0.01 -27.11 9.84
CA ALA A 15 -0.84 -28.25 9.46
C ALA A 15 -1.71 -27.96 8.22
N SER A 16 -2.02 -26.68 7.96
CA SER A 16 -2.78 -26.21 6.81
C SER A 16 -1.95 -25.94 5.55
N GLY A 17 -0.61 -26.00 5.62
CA GLY A 17 0.27 -25.81 4.46
C GLY A 17 1.50 -24.95 4.71
N LEU A 18 2.15 -24.53 3.62
CA LEU A 18 3.32 -23.69 3.61
C LEU A 18 2.94 -22.22 3.31
N TYR A 19 3.39 -21.29 4.15
CA TYR A 19 3.04 -19.88 4.09
C TYR A 19 4.27 -19.02 3.84
N SER A 20 4.17 -18.03 2.95
CA SER A 20 5.23 -17.04 2.80
C SER A 20 5.40 -16.26 4.11
N ALA A 21 6.64 -16.07 4.55
CA ALA A 21 6.91 -15.24 5.71
C ALA A 21 6.99 -13.75 5.32
N TRP A 22 6.28 -12.92 6.08
CA TRP A 22 6.28 -11.47 5.95
C TRP A 22 6.83 -10.87 7.23
N ARG A 23 7.71 -9.87 7.10
CA ARG A 23 8.18 -9.11 8.24
C ARG A 23 7.18 -8.00 8.53
N ILE A 24 6.81 -7.86 9.80
CA ILE A 24 5.87 -6.84 10.25
C ILE A 24 6.65 -5.59 10.68
N PHE A 25 6.29 -4.43 10.15
CA PHE A 25 6.85 -3.12 10.52
C PHE A 25 5.75 -2.23 11.09
N PRO A 26 5.99 -1.52 12.20
CA PRO A 26 5.04 -0.51 12.67
C PRO A 26 4.99 0.68 11.69
N ASP A 27 3.79 1.24 11.50
CA ASP A 27 3.56 2.46 10.74
C ASP A 27 3.67 3.67 11.66
N ASP A 28 4.89 4.02 12.06
CA ASP A 28 5.17 5.12 13.00
C ASP A 28 4.74 6.50 12.47
N LYS A 29 4.54 6.63 11.16
CA LYS A 29 4.06 7.86 10.52
C LYS A 29 2.57 7.92 10.34
N ASP A 30 1.84 6.86 10.71
CA ASP A 30 0.40 6.77 10.53
C ASP A 30 0.02 7.08 9.06
N ALA A 31 0.81 6.55 8.12
CA ALA A 31 0.74 6.81 6.69
C ALA A 31 -0.20 5.87 5.93
N PHE A 32 -0.55 4.74 6.53
CA PHE A 32 -1.42 3.72 5.95
C PHE A 32 -2.80 3.73 6.61
N ILE A 33 -3.84 3.44 5.82
CA ILE A 33 -5.19 3.14 6.32
C ILE A 33 -5.32 1.64 6.61
N LEU A 34 -4.67 0.81 5.79
CA LEU A 34 -4.67 -0.64 5.98
C LEU A 34 -3.39 -1.27 5.40
N SER A 35 -2.96 -2.39 5.99
CA SER A 35 -1.91 -3.26 5.45
C SER A 35 -2.55 -4.37 4.61
N THR A 36 -1.87 -4.80 3.55
CA THR A 36 -2.37 -5.87 2.68
C THR A 36 -1.38 -7.01 2.51
N VAL A 37 -1.92 -8.21 2.33
CA VAL A 37 -1.19 -9.39 1.86
C VAL A 37 -1.99 -10.05 0.73
N PRO A 38 -1.34 -10.62 -0.29
CA PRO A 38 -2.03 -11.41 -1.30
C PRO A 38 -2.54 -12.71 -0.66
N THR A 39 -3.67 -13.21 -1.15
CA THR A 39 -4.18 -14.51 -0.76
C THR A 39 -3.26 -15.62 -1.28
N GLN A 40 -3.36 -16.82 -0.69
CA GLN A 40 -2.53 -17.94 -1.11
C GLN A 40 -2.88 -18.45 -2.51
N ASP A 41 -4.15 -18.33 -2.90
CA ASP A 41 -4.68 -18.93 -4.13
C ASP A 41 -4.57 -18.00 -5.35
N ASP A 42 -4.63 -16.69 -5.15
CA ASP A 42 -4.63 -15.70 -6.23
C ASP A 42 -3.71 -14.50 -5.89
N PRO A 43 -2.56 -14.34 -6.57
CA PRO A 43 -1.65 -13.22 -6.32
C PRO A 43 -2.22 -11.84 -6.68
N HIS A 44 -3.38 -11.79 -7.35
CA HIS A 44 -4.11 -10.55 -7.67
C HIS A 44 -5.27 -10.28 -6.70
N THR A 45 -5.59 -11.22 -5.80
CA THR A 45 -6.56 -10.99 -4.73
C THR A 45 -5.82 -10.74 -3.43
N TYR A 46 -6.23 -9.72 -2.70
CA TYR A 46 -5.60 -9.30 -1.45
C TYR A 46 -6.59 -9.37 -0.30
N GLU A 47 -6.05 -9.47 0.90
CA GLU A 47 -6.78 -9.38 2.15
C GLU A 47 -6.12 -8.35 3.07
N ASN A 48 -6.91 -7.83 4.02
CA ASN A 48 -6.40 -6.93 5.05
C ASN A 48 -5.60 -7.74 6.07
N LEU A 49 -4.35 -7.34 6.33
CA LEU A 49 -3.59 -7.90 7.43
C LEU A 49 -4.08 -7.29 8.76
N ASN A 50 -4.81 -8.10 9.52
CA ASN A 50 -5.19 -7.79 10.89
C ASN A 50 -4.14 -8.33 11.87
N ALA A 51 -2.96 -7.70 11.92
CA ALA A 51 -1.90 -8.06 12.85
C ALA A 51 -1.27 -6.81 13.48
N ALA A 52 -0.92 -6.91 14.76
CA ALA A 52 -0.21 -5.89 15.51
C ALA A 52 1.15 -6.43 15.97
N ALA A 53 2.20 -5.62 15.84
CA ALA A 53 3.48 -5.90 16.47
C ALA A 53 3.37 -5.70 17.99
N PHE A 54 4.05 -6.54 18.77
CA PHE A 54 4.04 -6.42 20.22
C PHE A 54 4.54 -5.03 20.66
N GLY A 55 3.72 -4.30 21.40
CA GLY A 55 4.02 -2.96 21.88
C GLY A 55 3.81 -1.83 20.85
N ALA A 56 3.36 -2.14 19.62
CA ALA A 56 2.98 -1.10 18.66
C ALA A 56 1.57 -0.57 18.96
N SER A 57 1.44 0.75 19.02
CA SER A 57 0.14 1.45 19.09
C SER A 57 -0.38 1.86 17.70
N SER A 58 0.43 1.68 16.66
CA SER A 58 0.11 2.00 15.27
C SER A 58 -0.23 0.74 14.47
N LEU A 59 -0.87 0.95 13.31
CA LEU A 59 -1.04 -0.10 12.31
C LEU A 59 0.33 -0.70 11.96
N CYS A 60 0.36 -1.99 11.63
CA CYS A 60 1.57 -2.65 11.18
C CYS A 60 1.44 -3.09 9.73
N VAL A 61 2.50 -2.89 8.96
CA VAL A 61 2.58 -3.22 7.53
C VAL A 61 3.31 -4.55 7.34
N ALA A 62 2.68 -5.46 6.59
CA ALA A 62 3.29 -6.69 6.13
C ALA A 62 4.26 -6.40 4.99
N VAL A 63 5.52 -6.78 5.16
CA VAL A 63 6.55 -6.55 4.17
C VAL A 63 7.15 -7.88 3.71
N PRO A 64 7.06 -8.23 2.41
CA PRO A 64 7.55 -9.49 1.90
C PRO A 64 9.08 -9.44 1.77
N SER A 65 9.70 -10.63 1.82
CA SER A 65 11.10 -10.79 1.43
C SER A 65 11.26 -10.64 -0.09
N ARG A 66 12.38 -10.03 -0.50
CA ARG A 66 12.75 -9.91 -1.92
C ARG A 66 13.42 -11.15 -2.49
N LEU A 67 13.78 -12.13 -1.66
CA LEU A 67 14.56 -13.31 -2.10
C LEU A 67 13.88 -14.14 -3.18
N LYS A 68 12.54 -14.15 -3.21
CA LYS A 68 11.74 -14.90 -4.20
C LYS A 68 11.64 -14.19 -5.55
N ALA A 69 12.06 -12.93 -5.62
CA ALA A 69 11.83 -12.08 -6.77
C ALA A 69 13.01 -12.10 -7.74
N THR A 70 12.75 -12.56 -8.96
CA THR A 70 13.67 -12.45 -10.08
C THR A 70 13.10 -11.45 -11.07
N LYS A 71 13.79 -10.32 -11.27
CA LYS A 71 13.41 -9.35 -12.31
C LYS A 71 13.64 -9.95 -13.68
N SER A 72 12.67 -9.77 -14.57
CA SER A 72 12.78 -10.10 -16.00
C SER A 72 12.18 -8.96 -16.82
N GLU A 73 12.34 -9.03 -18.15
CA GLU A 73 11.69 -8.07 -19.06
C GLU A 73 10.15 -8.07 -18.90
N GLN A 74 9.56 -9.23 -18.62
CA GLN A 74 8.12 -9.39 -18.40
C GLN A 74 7.68 -8.98 -17.00
N LYS A 75 8.56 -9.08 -16.00
CA LYS A 75 8.29 -8.73 -14.60
C LYS A 75 9.32 -7.72 -14.06
N PRO A 76 9.36 -6.49 -14.60
CA PRO A 76 10.36 -5.49 -14.22
C PRO A 76 10.18 -4.99 -12.77
N LEU A 77 8.97 -5.11 -12.21
CA LEU A 77 8.64 -4.73 -10.83
C LEU A 77 8.77 -5.90 -9.85
N ALA A 78 9.25 -7.08 -10.27
CA ALA A 78 9.45 -8.21 -9.38
C ALA A 78 10.26 -7.81 -8.14
N GLY A 79 9.68 -8.02 -6.96
CA GLY A 79 10.30 -7.73 -5.66
C GLY A 79 10.22 -6.27 -5.22
N MET A 80 9.59 -5.41 -6.02
CA MET A 80 9.28 -4.04 -5.62
C MET A 80 8.06 -4.03 -4.70
N ARG A 81 8.19 -3.30 -3.61
CA ARG A 81 7.16 -3.14 -2.59
C ARG A 81 6.48 -1.81 -2.81
N ILE A 82 5.17 -1.86 -3.06
CA ILE A 82 4.42 -0.73 -3.59
C ILE A 82 3.25 -0.45 -2.66
N ALA A 83 3.03 0.81 -2.34
CA ALA A 83 1.82 1.24 -1.63
C ALA A 83 0.93 2.04 -2.58
N ILE A 84 -0.37 1.90 -2.42
CA ILE A 84 -1.34 2.58 -3.29
C ILE A 84 -2.14 3.58 -2.47
N LYS A 85 -2.41 4.76 -3.00
CA LYS A 85 -3.35 5.71 -2.40
C LYS A 85 -4.72 5.03 -2.23
N ASP A 86 -5.43 5.33 -1.14
CA ASP A 86 -6.79 4.80 -0.89
C ASP A 86 -7.87 5.40 -1.81
N LEU A 87 -7.52 5.63 -3.07
CA LEU A 87 -8.42 5.90 -4.20
C LEU A 87 -8.31 4.81 -5.27
N PHE A 88 -7.28 3.97 -5.19
CA PHE A 88 -7.12 2.82 -6.06
C PHE A 88 -7.86 1.61 -5.47
N HIS A 89 -8.70 1.00 -6.28
CA HIS A 89 -9.30 -0.28 -5.95
C HIS A 89 -8.25 -1.38 -6.03
N LEU A 90 -8.28 -2.27 -5.06
CA LEU A 90 -7.48 -3.48 -5.01
C LEU A 90 -8.43 -4.64 -4.68
N LYS A 91 -8.46 -5.65 -5.54
CA LYS A 91 -9.38 -6.78 -5.41
C LYS A 91 -9.22 -7.46 -4.04
N GLY A 92 -10.34 -7.66 -3.35
CA GLY A 92 -10.41 -8.31 -2.03
C GLY A 92 -10.23 -7.39 -0.83
N VAL A 93 -9.92 -6.10 -1.03
CA VAL A 93 -9.85 -5.11 0.05
C VAL A 93 -10.77 -3.91 -0.20
N HIS A 94 -11.17 -3.27 0.89
CA HIS A 94 -12.00 -2.07 0.87
C HIS A 94 -11.24 -0.86 0.28
N THR A 95 -11.98 0.08 -0.31
CA THR A 95 -11.47 1.41 -0.70
C THR A 95 -12.35 2.46 -0.05
N GLY A 96 -11.79 3.21 0.89
CA GLY A 96 -12.54 4.19 1.69
C GLY A 96 -12.48 5.61 1.13
N CYS A 97 -11.61 5.90 0.16
CA CYS A 97 -11.40 7.26 -0.33
C CYS A 97 -11.00 8.24 0.80
N GLY A 98 -10.33 7.77 1.85
CA GLY A 98 -10.03 8.59 3.03
C GLY A 98 -11.22 8.86 3.95
N ASN A 99 -12.32 8.12 3.80
CA ASN A 99 -13.52 8.17 4.65
C ASN A 99 -13.75 6.82 5.38
N ARG A 100 -14.44 6.82 6.52
CA ARG A 100 -14.79 5.64 7.35
C ARG A 100 -16.04 4.90 6.90
N MET A 101 -16.74 5.39 5.88
CA MET A 101 -17.92 4.76 5.32
C MET A 101 -17.57 3.35 4.89
N LEU A 102 -18.32 2.40 5.44
CA LEU A 102 -18.14 0.98 5.20
C LEU A 102 -18.73 0.65 3.83
N HIS A 103 -17.86 0.28 2.89
CA HIS A 103 -18.25 -0.39 1.66
C HIS A 103 -17.77 -1.86 1.68
N ASP A 104 -18.33 -2.65 0.78
CA ASP A 104 -17.83 -4.00 0.54
C ASP A 104 -16.40 -3.98 -0.02
N ALA A 105 -15.68 -5.09 0.12
CA ALA A 105 -14.40 -5.29 -0.54
C ALA A 105 -14.54 -5.16 -2.07
N CYS A 106 -13.56 -4.52 -2.71
CA CYS A 106 -13.58 -4.33 -4.16
C CYS A 106 -13.48 -5.69 -4.88
N LYS A 107 -14.32 -5.89 -5.89
CA LYS A 107 -14.31 -7.14 -6.69
C LYS A 107 -13.25 -7.15 -7.79
N VAL A 108 -12.72 -5.98 -8.15
CA VAL A 108 -11.73 -5.77 -9.20
C VAL A 108 -10.74 -4.69 -8.76
N SER A 109 -9.49 -4.79 -9.18
CA SER A 109 -8.52 -3.71 -8.95
C SER A 109 -8.61 -2.65 -10.07
N SER A 110 -8.16 -1.44 -9.78
CA SER A 110 -8.02 -0.39 -10.79
C SER A 110 -6.99 -0.79 -11.85
N SER A 111 -7.13 -0.32 -13.09
CA SER A 111 -6.24 -0.68 -14.21
C SER A 111 -4.75 -0.45 -13.92
N ALA A 112 -4.42 0.66 -13.25
CA ALA A 112 -3.05 0.97 -12.84
C ALA A 112 -2.50 -0.04 -11.81
N VAL A 113 -3.35 -0.54 -10.91
CA VAL A 113 -2.99 -1.57 -9.93
C VAL A 113 -2.80 -2.90 -10.62
N GLU A 114 -3.72 -3.31 -11.50
CA GLU A 114 -3.56 -4.54 -12.29
C GLU A 114 -2.26 -4.52 -13.11
N SER A 115 -1.93 -3.39 -13.76
CA SER A 115 -0.66 -3.25 -14.48
C SER A 115 0.56 -3.43 -13.57
N VAL A 116 0.52 -2.93 -12.35
CA VAL A 116 1.60 -3.11 -11.38
C VAL A 116 1.73 -4.58 -10.96
N LEU A 117 0.62 -5.25 -10.72
CA LEU A 117 0.57 -6.67 -10.36
C LEU A 117 1.09 -7.55 -11.50
N ASP A 118 0.66 -7.30 -12.73
CA ASP A 118 1.10 -8.00 -13.94
C ASP A 118 2.62 -7.89 -14.12
N LEU A 119 3.19 -6.71 -13.86
CA LEU A 119 4.63 -6.45 -13.92
C LEU A 119 5.41 -7.02 -12.72
N GLY A 120 4.74 -7.71 -11.79
CA GLY A 120 5.34 -8.42 -10.65
C GLY A 120 5.53 -7.59 -9.38
N GLY A 121 4.93 -6.40 -9.31
CA GLY A 121 4.93 -5.58 -8.10
C GLY A 121 4.04 -6.16 -7.00
N ILE A 122 4.38 -5.90 -5.75
CA ILE A 122 3.59 -6.37 -4.60
C ILE A 122 3.00 -5.18 -3.87
N ILE A 123 1.68 -5.19 -3.66
CA ILE A 123 1.00 -4.15 -2.90
C ILE A 123 1.06 -4.48 -1.40
N VAL A 124 1.71 -3.62 -0.62
CA VAL A 124 1.92 -3.83 0.83
C VAL A 124 0.87 -3.15 1.70
N GLY A 125 0.14 -2.18 1.16
CA GLY A 125 -0.93 -1.52 1.87
C GLY A 125 -1.53 -0.35 1.10
N LYS A 126 -2.59 0.21 1.69
CA LYS A 126 -3.19 1.45 1.22
C LYS A 126 -2.81 2.63 2.07
N THR A 127 -2.40 3.70 1.41
CA THR A 127 -1.94 4.95 2.03
C THR A 127 -3.08 5.94 2.19
N LYS A 128 -3.00 6.75 3.25
CA LYS A 128 -3.95 7.83 3.53
C LYS A 128 -3.98 8.85 2.40
N THR A 129 -5.16 9.42 2.19
CA THR A 129 -5.47 10.44 1.20
C THR A 129 -6.34 11.51 1.82
N VAL A 130 -6.32 12.72 1.25
CA VAL A 130 -7.44 13.66 1.44
C VAL A 130 -8.72 12.95 1.08
N GLU A 131 -9.76 13.17 1.89
CA GLU A 131 -11.09 12.64 1.65
C GLU A 131 -11.53 12.93 0.21
N PHE A 132 -11.89 11.87 -0.51
CA PHE A 132 -12.25 11.88 -1.94
C PHE A 132 -11.20 12.44 -2.90
N GLY A 133 -9.96 12.65 -2.45
CA GLY A 133 -8.89 13.22 -3.26
C GLY A 133 -9.04 14.73 -3.52
N SER A 134 -9.82 15.44 -2.68
CA SER A 134 -10.02 16.89 -2.78
C SER A 134 -8.69 17.66 -2.71
N SER A 135 -8.68 18.89 -3.26
CA SER A 135 -7.58 19.82 -3.03
C SER A 135 -7.51 20.20 -1.56
N GLN A 136 -6.30 20.50 -1.08
CA GLN A 136 -6.17 21.11 0.23
C GLN A 136 -4.94 21.98 0.38
N GLU A 137 -5.21 23.23 0.76
CA GLU A 137 -4.27 24.23 1.28
C GLU A 137 -4.39 24.38 2.81
N VAL A 138 -5.42 23.80 3.46
CA VAL A 138 -5.71 24.02 4.88
C VAL A 138 -5.77 22.71 5.66
N ILE A 139 -5.14 22.73 6.83
CA ILE A 139 -4.96 21.62 7.77
C ILE A 139 -6.22 21.51 8.63
N GLY A 140 -6.97 20.40 8.56
CA GLY A 140 -7.97 20.07 9.59
C GLY A 140 -9.37 19.62 9.15
N ASP A 141 -9.70 19.63 7.84
CA ASP A 141 -11.08 19.31 7.42
C ASP A 141 -11.39 17.81 7.29
N TRP A 142 -10.40 16.90 7.43
CA TRP A 142 -10.68 15.45 7.37
C TRP A 142 -11.09 14.99 8.75
N CYS A 143 -12.36 14.64 8.90
CA CYS A 143 -12.89 14.23 10.20
C CYS A 143 -12.59 12.75 10.52
N ASP A 144 -12.29 11.96 9.49
CA ASP A 144 -12.24 10.50 9.60
C ASP A 144 -10.85 9.93 9.87
N TYR A 145 -9.80 10.45 9.23
CA TYR A 145 -8.43 10.00 9.49
C TYR A 145 -7.51 11.19 9.71
N PHE A 146 -6.71 11.13 10.77
CA PHE A 146 -5.68 12.12 11.02
C PHE A 146 -4.60 12.08 9.93
N TYR A 147 -3.99 13.24 9.69
CA TYR A 147 -2.87 13.38 8.77
C TYR A 147 -1.72 12.48 9.19
N PRO A 148 -1.02 11.88 8.22
CA PRO A 148 0.22 11.20 8.52
C PRO A 148 1.27 12.21 8.98
N PHE A 149 2.18 11.76 9.83
CA PHE A 149 3.33 12.57 10.23
C PHE A 149 4.23 12.85 9.03
N ASN A 150 4.65 14.10 8.88
CA ASN A 150 5.59 14.48 7.84
C ASN A 150 7.00 14.04 8.21
N SER A 151 7.51 13.04 7.50
CA SER A 151 8.85 12.46 7.70
C SER A 151 9.99 13.45 7.45
N ARG A 152 9.74 14.54 6.71
CA ARG A 152 10.70 15.61 6.44
C ARG A 152 10.51 16.86 7.31
N GLY A 153 9.47 16.88 8.14
CA GLY A 153 9.23 17.93 9.12
C GLY A 153 9.80 17.54 10.49
N ASP A 154 9.69 18.47 11.44
CA ASP A 154 9.93 18.26 12.87
C ASP A 154 8.77 17.55 13.58
N GLY A 155 7.84 16.94 12.82
CA GLY A 155 6.61 16.37 13.31
C GLY A 155 5.43 17.36 13.42
N TYR A 156 5.67 18.66 13.24
CA TYR A 156 4.65 19.71 13.37
C TYR A 156 4.31 20.40 12.04
N ILE A 157 5.14 20.25 11.01
CA ILE A 157 4.84 20.72 9.65
C ILE A 157 3.97 19.67 8.93
N ALA A 158 2.71 20.00 8.66
CA ALA A 158 1.81 19.12 7.92
C ALA A 158 2.30 18.84 6.48
N GLY A 159 2.05 17.64 5.97
CA GLY A 159 2.25 17.32 4.56
C GLY A 159 1.11 17.88 3.68
N THR A 160 1.40 18.20 2.43
CA THR A 160 0.39 18.67 1.46
C THR A 160 -0.38 17.52 0.83
N GLY A 161 -1.67 17.72 0.58
CA GLY A 161 -2.56 16.76 -0.05
C GLY A 161 -2.51 16.78 -1.59
N SER A 162 -3.21 15.85 -2.26
CA SER A 162 -4.07 14.82 -1.67
C SER A 162 -3.42 13.47 -1.41
N SER A 163 -2.19 13.27 -1.87
CA SER A 163 -1.45 11.99 -1.75
C SER A 163 -0.53 11.96 -0.51
N THR A 164 -1.02 12.47 0.63
CA THR A 164 -0.19 12.73 1.82
C THR A 164 0.41 11.47 2.42
N GLY A 165 -0.37 10.37 2.54
CA GLY A 165 0.13 9.10 3.05
C GLY A 165 1.15 8.47 2.12
N SER A 166 0.97 8.60 0.80
CA SER A 166 1.93 8.12 -0.21
C SER A 166 3.27 8.84 -0.06
N ALA A 167 3.27 10.17 0.03
CA ALA A 167 4.50 10.95 0.22
C ALA A 167 5.18 10.68 1.57
N SER A 168 4.41 10.62 2.66
CA SER A 168 4.95 10.37 4.01
C SER A 168 5.58 8.99 4.12
N SER A 169 4.87 7.93 3.67
CA SER A 169 5.37 6.56 3.71
C SER A 169 6.63 6.37 2.87
N LEU A 170 6.65 6.91 1.64
CA LEU A 170 7.82 6.82 0.77
C LEU A 170 9.04 7.53 1.36
N ALA A 171 8.83 8.67 2.03
CA ALA A 171 9.91 9.41 2.67
C ALA A 171 10.40 8.75 3.99
N ALA A 172 9.54 8.03 4.72
CA ALA A 172 9.89 7.45 6.01
C ALA A 172 10.42 6.02 5.94
N TYR A 173 9.96 5.22 4.97
CA TYR A 173 10.17 3.78 5.00
C TYR A 173 11.15 3.32 3.93
N PRO A 174 12.41 3.01 4.30
CA PRO A 174 13.40 2.50 3.35
C PRO A 174 13.02 1.16 2.73
N TRP A 175 12.02 0.48 3.32
CA TRP A 175 11.50 -0.75 2.78
C TRP A 175 10.44 -0.53 1.68
N LEU A 176 9.90 0.67 1.52
CA LEU A 176 8.91 0.96 0.49
C LEU A 176 9.61 1.50 -0.76
N ASP A 177 9.35 0.92 -1.92
CA ASP A 177 10.09 1.25 -3.15
C ASP A 177 9.37 2.33 -3.97
N ILE A 178 8.05 2.24 -4.08
CA ILE A 178 7.22 3.12 -4.92
C ILE A 178 5.87 3.33 -4.24
N THR A 179 5.27 4.50 -4.48
CA THR A 179 3.84 4.70 -4.21
C THR A 179 3.07 5.14 -5.46
N LEU A 180 1.85 4.62 -5.61
CA LEU A 180 0.90 5.12 -6.60
C LEU A 180 0.02 6.20 -5.99
N GLY A 181 0.08 7.41 -6.57
CA GLY A 181 -0.78 8.53 -6.21
C GLY A 181 -1.63 9.02 -7.37
N THR A 182 -2.54 9.93 -7.06
CA THR A 182 -3.30 10.71 -8.05
C THR A 182 -2.85 12.17 -8.00
N ASP A 183 -2.97 12.87 -9.13
CA ASP A 183 -2.68 14.30 -9.29
C ASP A 183 -3.93 14.97 -9.91
N GLY A 184 -4.27 16.19 -9.47
CA GLY A 184 -5.53 16.88 -9.82
C GLY A 184 -6.69 16.66 -8.82
N GLU A 185 -7.67 17.58 -8.85
CA GLU A 185 -8.90 17.47 -8.04
C GLU A 185 -9.80 16.35 -8.59
N LEU A 186 -10.13 15.36 -7.77
CA LEU A 186 -11.22 14.44 -8.05
C LEU A 186 -12.55 15.14 -7.76
N LYS A 187 -13.19 15.67 -8.81
CA LYS A 187 -14.62 15.95 -8.76
C LYS A 187 -15.35 14.61 -8.79
N LEU A 188 -16.40 14.45 -7.99
CA LEU A 188 -17.17 13.21 -7.76
C LEU A 188 -17.63 12.49 -9.06
N GLU A 189 -17.56 13.16 -10.22
CA GLU A 189 -17.98 12.67 -11.53
C GLU A 189 -16.82 12.19 -12.44
N ALA A 190 -15.54 12.35 -12.06
CA ALA A 190 -14.40 12.06 -12.92
C ALA A 190 -13.36 11.12 -12.25
N ALA A 191 -13.72 9.85 -12.06
CA ALA A 191 -12.81 8.83 -11.57
C ALA A 191 -11.96 8.22 -12.71
N VAL A 192 -11.22 9.01 -13.49
CA VAL A 192 -10.49 8.47 -14.65
C VAL A 192 -9.16 9.22 -14.93
N HIS A 193 -8.05 8.49 -14.79
CA HIS A 193 -6.72 8.72 -15.40
C HIS A 193 -5.89 9.94 -14.96
N LEU A 194 -5.27 9.86 -13.77
CA LEU A 194 -4.00 10.54 -13.50
C LEU A 194 -3.15 9.69 -12.55
N LEU A 195 -2.23 8.91 -13.12
CA LEU A 195 -1.26 8.10 -12.38
C LEU A 195 0.04 8.89 -12.26
N LYS A 196 0.43 9.25 -11.03
CA LYS A 196 1.79 9.71 -10.76
C LYS A 196 2.50 8.64 -9.92
N LEU A 197 3.50 8.02 -10.53
CA LEU A 197 4.52 7.26 -9.82
C LEU A 197 5.40 8.30 -9.12
N ILE A 198 5.23 8.44 -7.80
CA ILE A 198 6.17 9.25 -7.02
C ILE A 198 7.40 8.38 -6.81
N PHE A 199 8.49 8.71 -7.51
CA PHE A 199 9.82 8.21 -7.20
C PHE A 199 10.52 9.26 -6.33
N MET A 200 10.65 9.01 -5.03
CA MET A 200 11.69 9.66 -4.24
C MET A 200 12.90 8.74 -4.25
N SER A 201 13.78 8.93 -5.23
CA SER A 201 15.13 8.36 -5.18
C SER A 201 15.91 9.10 -4.10
N LEU A 202 16.18 8.44 -2.97
CA LEU A 202 17.19 8.89 -2.02
C LEU A 202 18.57 8.49 -2.56
N THR A 203 19.21 9.39 -3.31
CA THR A 203 20.67 9.49 -3.31
C THR A 203 21.09 10.44 -2.20
#